data_AF-A5G6U7-F1
#
_entry.id   AF-A5G6U7-F1
#
_cell.length_a   1.000
_cell.length_b   1.000
_cell.length_c   1.000
_cell.angle_alpha   90.00
_cell.angle_beta   90.00
_cell.angle_gamma   90.00
#
_symmetry.space_group_name_H-M   'P 1'
#
loop_
_entity.id
_entity.type
_entity.pdbx_description
1 polymer ?
#
loop_
_entity_poly.entity_id
_entity_poly.type
_entity_poly.pdbx_seq_one_letter_code
_entity_poly.pdbx_strand_id
1 'polypeptide(L)'
;MVARSHGPHYNFSKFIASCKIVGKVKPNKASREDAKLHYSLMTETELLSFLAHYDFPDLELDNSEQLDKSPNHEPFDAYTFRINDKYVYLAFYQRSNGLWIIKSFHPPKVGDKAPSLSHNPFGVLRGLIS
;
A
#
# COMPACT_ATOMS: atom_id res chain seq x y z
N MET A 1 22.18 13.33 0.75
CA MET A 1 22.42 11.90 0.46
C MET A 1 21.33 11.45 -0.48
N VAL A 2 21.68 11.03 -1.70
CA VAL A 2 20.72 10.49 -2.66
C VAL A 2 20.52 9.03 -2.27
N ALA A 3 19.31 8.67 -1.82
CA ALA A 3 18.97 7.27 -1.59
C ALA A 3 19.21 6.51 -2.90
N ARG A 4 20.14 5.56 -2.89
CA ARG A 4 20.33 4.65 -4.03
C ARG A 4 19.02 3.90 -4.18
N SER A 5 18.23 4.17 -5.22
CA SER A 5 17.04 3.38 -5.53
C SER A 5 17.53 1.96 -5.85
N HIS A 6 17.41 1.07 -4.87
CA HIS A 6 17.59 -0.35 -5.13
C HIS A 6 16.35 -0.78 -5.91
N GLY A 7 16.55 -1.53 -6.99
CA GLY A 7 15.44 -2.15 -7.70
C GLY A 7 14.62 -3.04 -6.76
N PRO A 8 13.44 -3.50 -7.21
CA PRO A 8 12.55 -4.27 -6.35
C PRO A 8 13.20 -5.59 -5.92
N HIS A 9 13.01 -5.96 -4.66
CA HIS A 9 13.44 -7.25 -4.12
C HIS A 9 12.57 -8.42 -4.62
N TYR A 10 11.33 -8.14 -4.98
CA TYR A 10 10.33 -9.13 -5.36
C TYR A 10 9.76 -8.87 -6.76
N ASN A 11 9.37 -9.96 -7.42
CA ASN A 11 8.59 -9.88 -8.64
C ASN A 11 7.13 -9.54 -8.30
N PHE A 12 6.69 -8.34 -8.68
CA PHE A 12 5.32 -7.87 -8.42
C PHE A 12 4.26 -8.83 -8.98
N SER A 13 4.41 -9.30 -10.22
CA SER A 13 3.47 -10.23 -10.85
C SER A 13 3.36 -11.56 -10.09
N LYS A 14 4.44 -12.04 -9.46
CA LYS A 14 4.43 -13.23 -8.60
C LYS A 14 3.65 -12.98 -7.30
N PHE A 15 3.77 -11.79 -6.72
CA PHE A 15 2.96 -11.39 -5.57
C PHE A 15 1.46 -11.32 -5.94
N ILE A 16 1.13 -10.68 -7.06
CA ILE A 16 -0.26 -10.61 -7.58
C ILE A 16 -0.83 -12.00 -7.86
N ALA A 17 -0.07 -12.87 -8.53
CA ALA A 17 -0.49 -14.25 -8.76
C ALA A 17 -0.72 -15.01 -7.44
N SER A 18 0.06 -14.72 -6.40
CA SER A 18 -0.10 -15.32 -5.07
C SER A 18 -1.40 -14.89 -4.38
N CYS A 19 -1.96 -13.70 -4.71
CA CYS A 19 -3.25 -13.25 -4.17
C CYS A 19 -4.43 -14.15 -4.60
N LYS A 20 -4.27 -14.93 -5.69
CA LYS A 20 -5.26 -15.93 -6.14
C LYS A 20 -5.27 -17.21 -5.31
N ILE A 21 -4.23 -17.43 -4.51
CA ILE A 21 -4.05 -18.68 -3.75
C ILE A 21 -4.49 -18.46 -2.30
N VAL A 22 -5.52 -19.17 -1.89
CA VAL A 22 -6.08 -19.09 -0.53
C VAL A 22 -4.99 -19.34 0.52
N GLY A 23 -4.86 -18.41 1.47
CA GLY A 23 -3.91 -18.50 2.58
C GLY A 23 -2.45 -18.17 2.23
N LYS A 24 -2.13 -17.86 0.96
CA LYS A 24 -0.75 -17.55 0.52
C LYS A 24 -0.34 -16.09 0.74
N VAL A 25 -1.32 -15.19 0.80
CA VAL A 25 -1.15 -13.77 1.09
C VAL A 25 -2.02 -13.41 2.29
N LYS A 26 -1.46 -12.66 3.24
CA LYS A 26 -2.21 -12.16 4.40
C LYS A 26 -1.98 -10.66 4.59
N PRO A 27 -3.02 -9.83 4.50
CA PRO A 27 -2.92 -8.45 4.93
C PRO A 27 -2.90 -8.35 6.46
N ASN A 28 -2.09 -7.42 6.97
CA ASN A 28 -2.14 -7.11 8.39
C ASN A 28 -3.44 -6.35 8.74
N LYS A 29 -3.72 -6.22 10.04
CA LYS A 29 -4.96 -5.60 10.52
C LYS A 29 -5.14 -4.17 9.99
N ALA A 30 -4.11 -3.34 10.07
CA ALA A 30 -4.16 -1.94 9.61
C ALA A 30 -4.45 -1.84 8.11
N SER A 31 -3.80 -2.66 7.27
CA SER A 31 -4.04 -2.68 5.83
C SER A 31 -5.48 -3.04 5.48
N ARG A 32 -6.11 -3.95 6.25
CA ARG A 32 -7.54 -4.26 6.05
C ARG A 32 -8.45 -3.10 6.45
N GLU A 33 -8.12 -2.42 7.55
CA GLU A 33 -8.87 -1.25 8.02
C GLU A 33 -8.78 -0.10 7.01
N ASP A 34 -7.59 0.19 6.50
CA ASP A 34 -7.35 1.21 5.48
C ASP A 34 -8.02 0.85 4.14
N ALA A 35 -7.97 -0.43 3.72
CA ALA A 35 -8.65 -0.91 2.52
C ALA A 35 -10.16 -0.66 2.58
N LYS A 36 -10.76 -0.94 3.73
CA LYS A 36 -12.17 -0.68 4.00
C LYS A 36 -12.47 0.82 3.99
N LEU A 37 -11.67 1.61 4.70
CA LEU A 37 -11.91 3.04 4.90
C LEU A 37 -11.78 3.86 3.61
N HIS A 38 -10.76 3.57 2.81
CA HIS A 38 -10.39 4.43 1.68
C HIS A 38 -10.85 3.92 0.32
N TYR A 39 -11.07 2.60 0.20
CA TYR A 39 -11.28 1.93 -1.10
C TYR A 39 -12.50 1.01 -1.11
N SER A 40 -13.31 0.98 -0.04
CA SER A 40 -14.54 0.18 0.04
C SER A 40 -14.33 -1.33 -0.14
N LEU A 41 -13.12 -1.82 0.16
CA LEU A 41 -12.79 -3.25 0.17
C LEU A 41 -13.04 -3.77 1.59
N MET A 42 -14.24 -4.32 1.83
CA MET A 42 -14.78 -4.55 3.17
C MET A 42 -14.17 -5.78 3.86
N THR A 43 -13.66 -6.73 3.07
CA THR A 43 -13.13 -8.01 3.55
C THR A 43 -11.73 -8.29 3.03
N GLU A 44 -11.03 -9.19 3.72
CA GLU A 44 -9.74 -9.72 3.25
C GLU A 44 -9.86 -10.37 1.88
N THR A 45 -10.91 -11.14 1.65
CA THR A 45 -11.17 -11.79 0.36
C THR A 45 -11.39 -10.79 -0.76
N GLU A 46 -12.15 -9.71 -0.52
CA GLU A 46 -12.34 -8.64 -1.51
C GLU A 46 -11.03 -7.93 -1.82
N LEU A 47 -10.21 -7.60 -0.82
CA LEU A 47 -8.90 -6.99 -1.05
C LEU A 47 -7.98 -7.88 -1.89
N LEU A 48 -7.87 -9.16 -1.54
CA LEU A 48 -7.03 -10.10 -2.29
C LEU A 48 -7.58 -10.38 -3.69
N SER A 49 -8.90 -10.48 -3.84
CA SER A 49 -9.55 -10.66 -5.15
C SER A 49 -9.38 -9.43 -6.03
N PHE A 50 -9.47 -8.23 -5.45
CA PHE A 50 -9.17 -6.98 -6.14
C PHE A 50 -7.73 -7.00 -6.67
N LEU A 51 -6.75 -7.22 -5.78
CA LEU A 51 -5.34 -7.24 -6.17
C LEU A 51 -5.04 -8.29 -7.25
N ALA A 52 -5.70 -9.45 -7.20
CA ALA A 52 -5.49 -10.54 -8.14
C ALA A 52 -5.97 -10.26 -9.58
N HIS A 53 -6.88 -9.31 -9.77
CA HIS A 53 -7.55 -9.07 -11.06
C HIS A 53 -7.44 -7.63 -11.55
N TYR A 54 -6.86 -6.73 -10.77
CA TYR A 54 -6.69 -5.34 -11.15
C TYR A 54 -5.52 -5.16 -12.12
N ASP A 55 -5.63 -4.20 -13.03
CA ASP A 55 -4.63 -3.96 -14.09
C ASP A 55 -3.52 -2.97 -13.68
N PHE A 56 -3.57 -2.43 -12.45
CA PHE A 56 -2.55 -1.55 -11.86
C PHE A 56 -2.05 -0.43 -12.80
N PRO A 57 -2.94 0.47 -13.27
CA PRO A 57 -2.51 1.65 -14.02
C PRO A 57 -1.60 2.52 -13.15
N ASP A 58 -0.64 3.17 -13.81
CA ASP A 58 0.31 4.10 -13.19
C ASP A 58 1.12 3.45 -12.05
N LEU A 59 1.42 2.14 -12.20
CA LEU A 59 2.22 1.38 -11.24
C LEU A 59 3.66 1.88 -11.23
N GLU A 60 4.10 2.35 -10.08
CA GLU A 60 5.46 2.82 -9.85
C GLU A 60 6.03 2.19 -8.59
N LEU A 61 7.31 1.82 -8.64
CA LEU A 61 8.05 1.45 -7.44
C LEU A 61 8.30 2.71 -6.62
N ASP A 62 7.76 2.73 -5.41
CA ASP A 62 7.86 3.86 -4.48
C ASP A 62 9.06 3.68 -3.53
N ASN A 63 9.24 2.47 -2.99
CA ASN A 63 10.35 2.17 -2.09
C ASN A 63 10.72 0.68 -2.08
N SER A 64 11.98 0.38 -1.78
CA SER A 64 12.50 -0.96 -1.55
C SER A 64 13.53 -0.89 -0.42
N GLU A 65 13.14 -1.38 0.76
CA GLU A 65 13.90 -1.19 2.00
C GLU A 65 13.84 -2.44 2.89
N GLN A 66 14.72 -2.47 3.90
CA GLN A 66 14.72 -3.51 4.91
C GLN A 66 13.63 -3.25 5.97
N LEU A 67 13.00 -4.30 6.48
CA LEU A 67 12.14 -4.16 7.66
C LEU A 67 12.98 -3.87 8.90
N ASP A 68 12.92 -2.64 9.41
CA ASP A 68 13.69 -2.17 10.58
C ASP A 68 13.56 -3.03 11.85
N LYS A 69 12.44 -3.75 12.01
CA LYS A 69 12.08 -4.47 13.24
C LYS A 69 11.96 -5.99 13.07
N SER A 70 12.42 -6.52 11.94
CA SER A 70 12.43 -7.98 11.73
C SER A 70 13.73 -8.59 12.27
N PRO A 71 13.67 -9.69 13.05
CA PRO A 71 14.87 -10.42 13.45
C PRO A 71 15.64 -11.02 12.27
N ASN A 72 14.98 -11.18 11.12
CA ASN A 72 15.57 -11.72 9.90
C ASN A 72 15.84 -10.64 8.84
N HIS A 73 15.53 -9.36 9.13
CA HIS A 73 15.62 -8.27 8.17
C HIS A 73 15.05 -8.68 6.80
N GLU A 74 13.77 -9.06 6.74
CA GLU A 74 13.16 -9.31 5.43
C GLU A 74 13.00 -7.96 4.71
N PRO A 75 13.40 -7.84 3.43
CA PRO A 75 13.14 -6.64 2.66
C PRO A 75 11.65 -6.54 2.34
N PHE A 76 11.15 -5.32 2.14
CA PHE A 76 9.84 -5.05 1.58
C PHE A 76 9.97 -4.20 0.33
N ASP A 77 9.04 -4.40 -0.60
CA ASP A 77 8.83 -3.48 -1.71
C ASP A 77 7.51 -2.74 -1.50
N ALA A 78 7.48 -1.49 -1.93
CA ALA A 78 6.33 -0.63 -1.92
C ALA A 78 6.09 -0.03 -3.30
N TYR A 79 4.84 -0.07 -3.72
CA TYR A 79 4.41 0.43 -5.00
C TYR A 79 3.27 1.42 -4.81
N THR A 80 3.24 2.42 -5.68
CA THR A 80 2.10 3.30 -5.81
C THR A 80 1.38 3.01 -7.13
N PHE A 81 0.06 2.94 -7.10
CA PHE A 81 -0.78 2.80 -8.31
C PHE A 81 -2.11 3.51 -8.10
N ARG A 82 -2.93 3.57 -9.15
CA ARG A 82 -4.22 4.28 -9.10
C ARG A 82 -5.41 3.32 -9.08
N ILE A 83 -6.38 3.59 -8.20
CA ILE A 83 -7.73 3.01 -8.20
C ILE A 83 -8.71 4.15 -8.51
N ASN A 84 -9.32 4.12 -9.70
CA ASN A 84 -10.17 5.21 -10.19
C ASN A 84 -9.43 6.57 -10.16
N ASP A 85 -9.83 7.45 -9.25
CA ASP A 85 -9.29 8.79 -9.02
C ASP A 85 -8.34 8.87 -7.80
N LYS A 86 -8.10 7.76 -7.11
CA LYS A 86 -7.29 7.72 -5.88
C LYS A 86 -5.99 6.96 -6.07
N TYR A 87 -4.89 7.52 -5.60
CA TYR A 87 -3.64 6.77 -5.47
C TYR A 87 -3.67 5.83 -4.26
N VAL A 88 -2.93 4.74 -4.37
CA VAL A 88 -2.78 3.70 -3.36
C VAL A 88 -1.31 3.40 -3.18
N TYR A 89 -0.85 3.45 -1.95
CA TYR A 89 0.42 2.92 -1.52
C TYR A 89 0.21 1.50 -1.01
N LEU A 90 0.87 0.54 -1.65
CA LEU A 90 0.86 -0.87 -1.31
C LEU A 90 2.29 -1.31 -0.98
N ALA A 91 2.51 -1.75 0.26
CA ALA A 91 3.78 -2.36 0.67
C ALA A 91 3.60 -3.83 1.04
N PHE A 92 4.50 -4.68 0.56
CA PHE A 92 4.46 -6.11 0.84
C PHE A 92 5.85 -6.73 0.95
N TYR A 93 5.91 -7.89 1.59
CA TYR A 93 7.12 -8.71 1.70
C TYR A 93 6.77 -10.19 1.77
N GLN A 94 7.77 -11.05 1.57
CA GLN A 94 7.63 -12.49 1.75
C GLN A 94 8.41 -12.95 2.98
N ARG A 95 7.76 -13.73 3.85
CA ARG A 95 8.43 -14.41 4.96
C ARG A 95 9.21 -15.62 4.46
N SER A 96 10.18 -16.08 5.27
CA SER A 96 10.99 -17.27 4.98
C SER A 96 10.18 -18.55 4.71
N ASN A 97 8.98 -18.68 5.30
CA ASN A 97 8.06 -19.80 5.03
C ASN A 97 7.27 -19.65 3.71
N GLY A 98 7.56 -18.63 2.91
CA GLY A 98 6.93 -18.36 1.63
C GLY A 98 5.55 -17.70 1.73
N LEU A 99 5.10 -17.27 2.91
CA LEU A 99 3.88 -16.50 3.11
C LEU A 99 4.12 -15.03 2.74
N TRP A 100 3.26 -14.46 1.91
CA TRP A 100 3.28 -13.03 1.61
C TRP A 100 2.47 -12.24 2.62
N ILE A 101 2.98 -11.08 3.00
CA ILE A 101 2.34 -10.17 3.93
C ILE A 101 2.12 -8.83 3.25
N ILE A 102 0.88 -8.34 3.24
CA ILE A 102 0.61 -6.93 2.93
C ILE A 102 0.82 -6.13 4.21
N LYS A 103 1.89 -5.32 4.21
CA LYS A 103 2.33 -4.48 5.32
C LYS A 103 1.54 -3.18 5.39
N SER A 104 1.24 -2.60 4.22
CA SER A 104 0.53 -1.32 4.13
C SER A 104 -0.37 -1.32 2.89
N PHE A 105 -1.55 -0.74 3.02
CA PHE A 105 -2.48 -0.50 1.92
C PHE A 105 -3.29 0.76 2.24
N HIS A 106 -2.82 1.94 1.84
CA HIS A 106 -3.44 3.22 2.21
C HIS A 106 -3.16 4.29 1.17
N PRO A 107 -3.84 5.45 1.19
CA PRO A 107 -3.46 6.59 0.35
C PRO A 107 -2.01 7.01 0.64
N PRO A 108 -1.21 7.43 -0.37
CA PRO A 108 0.12 7.97 -0.12
C PRO A 108 0.06 9.12 0.91
N LYS A 109 1.02 9.16 1.84
CA LYS A 109 1.03 10.16 2.93
C LYS A 109 1.96 11.34 2.66
N VAL A 110 2.88 11.17 1.71
CA VAL A 110 3.91 12.14 1.32
C VAL A 110 4.05 12.17 -0.19
N GLY A 111 4.64 13.23 -0.72
CA GLY A 111 4.86 13.43 -2.16
C GLY A 111 3.62 13.89 -2.91
N ASP A 112 3.76 14.07 -4.23
CA ASP A 112 2.76 14.68 -5.10
C ASP A 112 1.48 13.83 -5.25
N LYS A 113 1.55 12.55 -4.87
CA LYS A 113 0.43 11.59 -4.90
C LYS A 113 -0.35 11.54 -3.58
N ALA A 114 0.10 12.26 -2.55
CA ALA A 114 -0.63 12.37 -1.30
C ALA A 114 -1.88 13.26 -1.51
N PRO A 115 -3.04 12.89 -0.93
CA PRO A 115 -4.23 13.73 -1.03
C PRO A 115 -3.94 15.08 -0.35
N SER A 116 -4.23 16.18 -1.05
CA SER A 116 -4.02 17.52 -0.51
C SER A 116 -4.84 17.73 0.77
N LEU A 117 -4.21 18.14 1.87
CA LEU A 117 -4.87 18.51 3.13
C LEU A 117 -5.73 19.81 3.04
N SER A 118 -6.07 20.26 1.83
CA SER A 118 -6.78 21.52 1.59
C SER A 118 -8.24 21.53 2.07
N HIS A 119 -8.79 20.41 2.55
CA HIS A 119 -10.01 20.41 3.34
C HIS A 119 -9.66 20.41 4.84
N ASN A 120 -9.32 21.59 5.36
CA ASN A 120 -9.23 21.83 6.78
C ASN A 120 -10.62 22.32 7.26
N PRO A 121 -11.51 21.47 7.82
CA PRO A 121 -12.83 21.90 8.28
C PRO A 121 -12.78 22.95 9.40
N PHE A 122 -11.61 23.15 10.02
CA PHE A 122 -11.37 24.18 11.03
C PHE A 122 -10.92 25.53 10.45
N GLY A 123 -10.66 25.64 9.15
CA GLY A 123 -10.30 26.91 8.50
C GLY A 123 -11.46 27.91 8.42
N VAL A 124 -12.70 27.42 8.48
CA VAL A 124 -13.91 28.26 8.34
C VAL A 124 -14.25 29.04 9.61
N LEU A 125 -13.74 28.64 10.79
CA LEU A 125 -14.03 29.31 12.05
C LEU A 125 -13.15 30.54 12.36
N ARG A 126 -12.11 30.82 11.56
CA ARG A 126 -11.28 32.04 11.72
C ARG A 126 -11.74 33.23 10.88
N GLY A 127 -12.74 33.07 10.01
CA GLY A 127 -13.27 34.15 9.16
C GLY A 127 -14.53 34.85 9.70
N LEU A 128 -15.05 34.43 10.86
CA LEU A 128 -16.30 34.97 11.44
C LEU A 128 -16.07 35.77 12.74
N ILE A 129 -14.82 36.08 13.06
CA ILE A 129 -14.44 36.98 14.15
C ILE A 129 -13.46 38.02 13.60
N SER A 130 -13.97 38.92 12.76
CA SER A 130 -13.30 40.15 12.34
C SER A 130 -14.36 41.21 12.11
#